data_AF-A0A2M9GNL6-F1
#
_entry.id   AF-A0A2M9GNL6-F1
#
_cell.length_a   1.000
_cell.length_b   1.000
_cell.length_c   1.000
_cell.angle_alpha   90.00
_cell.angle_beta   90.00
_cell.angle_gamma   90.00
#
_symmetry.space_group_name_H-M   'P 1'
#
loop_
_entity.id
_entity.type
_entity.pdbx_description
1 polymer ?
#
loop_
_entity_poly.entity_id
_entity_poly.type
_entity_poly.pdbx_seq_one_letter_code
_entity_poly.pdbx_strand_id
1 'polypeptide(L)'
;MPSPNRALRLLLIGLLASLLQACNTDLYTNLSERDANAMVAVLLRGGIPAERKAQDNGQLKVVVDESRFAEAMTLLDNAGLPQQSFSNMGEVFKGNGLVSSPVQERAQMIYALSEELSHSVSQIDGIVAARVHVVLPDNDLLKRVISPSSASVLVRYDPGTDINTLIPQIKTLVANGISGLSYDGVSVTAIKAAVAISQNPAQPRLVRFLGLWLLEDNLPQARLMFGALLLIALGALGVLARQQWVRRQSQALYVLKEGE
;
A
#
# COMPACT_ATOMS: atom_id res chain seq x y z
N MET A 1 53.73 -7.93 -4.52
CA MET A 1 52.96 -7.61 -3.29
C MET A 1 52.25 -6.27 -3.51
N PRO A 2 50.93 -6.15 -3.34
CA PRO A 2 50.25 -4.87 -3.46
C PRO A 2 50.80 -3.90 -2.42
N SER A 3 51.03 -2.64 -2.80
CA SER A 3 51.50 -1.63 -1.85
C SER A 3 50.48 -1.47 -0.72
N PRO A 4 50.92 -1.22 0.52
CA PRO A 4 50.04 -1.30 1.69
C PRO A 4 48.89 -0.27 1.67
N ASN A 5 49.04 0.83 0.92
CA ASN A 5 47.95 1.79 0.67
C ASN A 5 46.84 1.23 -0.24
N ARG A 6 47.14 0.27 -1.11
CA ARG A 6 46.14 -0.42 -1.95
C ARG A 6 45.31 -1.40 -1.11
N ALA A 7 45.92 -2.10 -0.16
CA ALA A 7 45.22 -3.02 0.74
C ALA A 7 44.20 -2.30 1.63
N LEU A 8 44.60 -1.16 2.22
CA LEU A 8 43.69 -0.33 3.04
C LEU A 8 42.50 0.22 2.21
N ARG A 9 42.76 0.65 0.98
CA ARG A 9 41.70 1.12 0.06
C ARG A 9 40.72 0.01 -0.28
N LEU A 10 41.19 -1.20 -0.57
CA LEU A 10 40.33 -2.34 -0.88
C LEU A 10 39.44 -2.75 0.31
N LEU A 11 39.97 -2.66 1.53
CA LEU A 11 39.22 -2.92 2.76
C LEU A 11 38.11 -1.88 3.02
N LEU A 12 38.41 -0.59 2.80
CA LEU A 12 37.41 0.50 2.90
C LEU A 12 36.33 0.38 1.82
N ILE A 13 36.69 -0.04 0.61
CA ILE A 13 35.72 -0.27 -0.47
C ILE A 13 34.81 -1.46 -0.15
N GLY A 14 35.37 -2.56 0.41
CA GLY A 14 34.58 -3.71 0.85
C GLY A 14 33.60 -3.38 1.98
N LEU A 15 34.02 -2.54 2.93
CA LEU A 15 33.16 -2.00 3.99
C LEU A 15 31.97 -1.22 3.42
N LEU A 16 32.26 -0.28 2.51
CA LEU A 16 31.24 0.56 1.89
C LEU A 16 30.28 -0.28 1.04
N ALA A 17 30.78 -1.25 0.28
CA ALA A 17 29.97 -2.14 -0.55
C ALA A 17 29.01 -3.03 0.27
N SER A 18 29.42 -3.44 1.47
CA SER A 18 28.56 -4.24 2.36
C SER A 18 27.33 -3.47 2.85
N LEU A 19 27.43 -2.14 2.99
CA LEU A 19 26.34 -1.27 3.45
C LEU A 19 25.27 -1.00 2.39
N LEU A 20 25.46 -1.45 1.15
CA LEU A 20 24.56 -1.15 0.02
C LEU A 20 23.64 -2.32 -0.39
N GLN A 21 23.63 -3.45 0.31
CA GLN A 21 22.82 -4.62 -0.08
C GLN A 21 21.34 -4.53 0.34
N ALA A 22 20.65 -3.45 -0.04
CA ALA A 22 19.18 -3.41 -0.02
C ALA A 22 18.66 -3.85 -1.40
N CYS A 23 18.32 -5.14 -1.55
CA CYS A 23 17.70 -5.65 -2.76
C CYS A 23 16.18 -5.52 -2.63
N ASN A 24 15.64 -4.48 -3.25
CA ASN A 24 14.22 -4.20 -3.30
C ASN A 24 13.65 -4.77 -4.60
N THR A 25 12.55 -5.52 -4.52
CA THR A 25 11.86 -6.10 -5.68
C THR A 25 10.50 -5.46 -5.91
N ASP A 26 10.12 -5.34 -7.19
CA ASP A 26 8.83 -4.79 -7.58
C ASP A 26 7.73 -5.84 -7.38
N LEU A 27 6.72 -5.53 -6.56
CA LEU A 27 5.61 -6.44 -6.25
C LEU A 27 4.48 -6.30 -7.27
N TYR A 28 4.07 -5.06 -7.51
CA TYR A 28 3.08 -4.68 -8.52
C TYR A 28 3.48 -3.37 -9.19
N THR A 29 3.17 -3.26 -10.48
CA THR A 29 3.43 -2.08 -11.31
C THR A 29 2.13 -1.56 -11.91
N ASN A 30 2.18 -0.35 -12.47
CA ASN A 30 1.08 0.27 -13.20
C ASN A 30 -0.19 0.49 -12.34
N LEU A 31 0.01 0.84 -11.07
CA LEU A 31 -1.07 1.05 -10.12
C LEU A 31 -1.55 2.50 -10.12
N SER A 32 -2.85 2.66 -9.84
CA SER A 32 -3.41 3.97 -9.47
C SER A 32 -2.88 4.40 -8.10
N GLU A 33 -2.94 5.71 -7.81
CA GLU A 33 -2.54 6.22 -6.50
C GLU A 33 -3.33 5.58 -5.35
N ARG A 34 -4.65 5.39 -5.56
CA ARG A 34 -5.53 4.76 -4.58
C ARG A 34 -5.10 3.32 -4.30
N ASP A 35 -4.84 2.53 -5.35
CA ASP A 35 -4.48 1.12 -5.20
C ASP A 35 -3.11 0.95 -4.56
N ALA A 36 -2.11 1.72 -5.00
CA ALA A 36 -0.78 1.71 -4.39
C ALA A 36 -0.84 2.06 -2.90
N ASN A 37 -1.66 3.04 -2.53
CA ASN A 37 -1.84 3.45 -1.13
C ASN A 37 -2.55 2.36 -0.31
N ALA A 38 -3.58 1.74 -0.86
CA ALA A 38 -4.30 0.65 -0.20
C ALA A 38 -3.37 -0.56 0.04
N MET A 39 -2.57 -0.92 -0.96
CA MET A 39 -1.61 -2.04 -0.88
C MET A 39 -0.53 -1.78 0.15
N VAL A 40 0.12 -0.61 0.11
CA VAL A 40 1.14 -0.23 1.12
C VAL A 40 0.52 -0.21 2.52
N ALA A 41 -0.70 0.30 2.69
CA ALA A 41 -1.37 0.32 3.99
C ALA A 41 -1.69 -1.09 4.53
N VAL A 42 -2.00 -2.07 3.67
CA VAL A 42 -2.19 -3.47 4.08
C VAL A 42 -0.85 -4.11 4.45
N LEU A 43 0.18 -3.92 3.63
CA LEU A 43 1.52 -4.47 3.88
C LEU A 43 2.13 -3.94 5.19
N LEU A 44 2.06 -2.63 5.41
CA LEU A 44 2.54 -2.01 6.65
C LEU A 44 1.77 -2.50 7.89
N ARG A 45 0.45 -2.73 7.76
CA ARG A 45 -0.36 -3.32 8.84
C ARG A 45 0.00 -4.78 9.12
N GLY A 46 0.45 -5.52 8.11
CA GLY A 46 1.02 -6.86 8.27
C GLY A 46 2.47 -6.88 8.76
N GLY A 47 3.07 -5.72 9.06
CA GLY A 47 4.47 -5.62 9.49
C GLY A 47 5.48 -5.79 8.36
N ILE A 48 5.05 -5.73 7.09
CA ILE A 48 5.92 -5.80 5.92
C ILE A 48 6.29 -4.37 5.50
N PRO A 49 7.57 -3.96 5.56
CA PRO A 49 7.99 -2.67 5.05
C PRO A 49 7.79 -2.64 3.53
N ALA A 50 6.96 -1.70 3.07
CA ALA A 50 6.63 -1.52 1.67
C ALA A 50 6.69 -0.03 1.29
N GLU A 51 7.20 0.24 0.10
CA GLU A 51 7.31 1.60 -0.43
C GLU A 51 6.58 1.73 -1.76
N ARG A 52 5.99 2.90 -2.01
CA ARG A 52 5.48 3.27 -3.32
C ARG A 52 6.53 4.08 -4.07
N LYS A 53 6.77 3.76 -5.34
CA LYS A 53 7.67 4.51 -6.22
C LYS A 53 6.92 4.92 -7.49
N ALA A 54 7.22 6.12 -7.98
CA ALA A 54 6.71 6.57 -9.27
C ALA A 54 7.44 5.85 -10.41
N GLN A 55 6.70 5.53 -11.46
CA GLN A 55 7.23 5.03 -12.73
C GLN A 55 7.27 6.16 -13.77
N ASP A 56 8.05 5.96 -14.84
CA ASP A 56 8.24 6.95 -15.91
C ASP A 56 6.93 7.30 -16.65
N ASN A 57 5.95 6.40 -16.63
CA ASN A 57 4.62 6.59 -17.22
C ASN A 57 3.64 7.36 -16.29
N GLY A 58 4.10 7.87 -15.15
CA GLY A 58 3.28 8.57 -14.16
C GLY A 58 2.43 7.65 -13.27
N GLN A 59 2.50 6.33 -13.46
CA GLN A 59 1.83 5.35 -12.61
C GLN A 59 2.72 4.97 -11.42
N LEU A 60 2.14 4.32 -10.42
CA LEU A 60 2.88 3.91 -9.23
C LEU A 60 3.19 2.41 -9.25
N LYS A 61 4.28 2.06 -8.58
CA LYS A 61 4.63 0.68 -8.25
C LYS A 61 4.84 0.52 -6.76
N VAL A 62 4.56 -0.68 -6.25
CA VAL A 62 4.79 -1.06 -4.86
C VAL A 62 5.99 -1.98 -4.80
N VAL A 63 6.92 -1.67 -3.90
CA VAL A 63 8.22 -2.32 -3.78
C VAL A 63 8.39 -2.85 -2.35
N VAL A 64 8.92 -4.07 -2.23
CA VAL A 64 9.19 -4.75 -0.96
C VAL A 64 10.58 -5.36 -0.97
N ASP A 65 11.08 -5.76 0.20
CA ASP A 65 12.30 -6.55 0.30
C ASP A 65 12.12 -7.90 -0.41
N GLU A 66 13.11 -8.31 -1.21
CA GLU A 66 13.07 -9.57 -1.97
C GLU A 66 12.80 -10.80 -1.07
N SER A 67 13.32 -10.80 0.15
CA SER A 67 13.12 -11.89 1.12
C SER A 67 11.67 -12.05 1.58
N ARG A 68 10.86 -10.98 1.50
CA ARG A 68 9.46 -10.95 1.97
C ARG A 68 8.43 -10.94 0.84
N PHE A 69 8.86 -11.16 -0.41
CA PHE A 69 7.97 -11.15 -1.59
C PHE A 69 6.78 -12.11 -1.45
N ALA A 70 7.02 -13.38 -1.08
CA ALA A 70 5.97 -14.39 -0.98
C ALA A 70 4.96 -14.08 0.14
N GLU A 71 5.45 -13.57 1.28
CA GLU A 71 4.62 -13.13 2.40
C GLU A 71 3.75 -11.93 2.01
N ALA A 72 4.34 -10.95 1.32
CA ALA A 72 3.65 -9.76 0.83
C ALA A 72 2.53 -10.13 -0.16
N MET A 73 2.81 -11.04 -1.10
CA MET A 73 1.82 -11.50 -2.07
C MET A 73 0.64 -12.20 -1.38
N THR A 74 0.93 -13.10 -0.45
CA THR A 74 -0.08 -13.85 0.31
C THR A 74 -0.95 -12.91 1.14
N LEU A 75 -0.34 -11.89 1.77
CA LEU A 75 -1.07 -10.92 2.57
C LEU A 75 -2.01 -10.05 1.72
N LEU A 76 -1.57 -9.62 0.54
CA LEU A 76 -2.39 -8.84 -0.38
C LEU A 76 -3.56 -9.67 -0.94
N ASP A 77 -3.31 -10.92 -1.31
CA ASP A 77 -4.34 -11.84 -1.82
C ASP A 77 -5.43 -12.09 -0.77
N ASN A 78 -5.04 -12.34 0.49
CA ASN A 78 -5.95 -12.47 1.62
C ASN A 78 -6.77 -11.19 1.89
N ALA A 79 -6.23 -10.02 1.54
CA ALA A 79 -6.91 -8.74 1.63
C ALA A 79 -7.76 -8.40 0.39
N GLY A 80 -7.80 -9.28 -0.61
CA GLY A 80 -8.52 -9.07 -1.87
C GLY A 80 -7.91 -7.97 -2.74
N LEU A 81 -6.60 -7.76 -2.64
CA LEU A 81 -5.85 -6.79 -3.44
C LEU A 81 -5.04 -7.49 -4.54
N PRO A 82 -4.88 -6.88 -5.72
CA PRO A 82 -5.42 -5.57 -6.14
C PRO A 82 -6.94 -5.59 -6.32
N GLN A 83 -7.60 -4.48 -6.03
CA GLN A 83 -9.06 -4.40 -6.20
C GLN A 83 -9.42 -4.57 -7.67
N GLN A 84 -10.47 -5.35 -7.93
CA GLN A 84 -11.05 -5.39 -9.27
C GLN A 84 -11.62 -4.01 -9.60
N SER A 85 -11.12 -3.40 -10.69
CA SER A 85 -11.71 -2.19 -11.26
C SER A 85 -12.92 -2.58 -12.09
N PHE A 86 -14.06 -1.98 -11.78
CA PHE A 86 -15.28 -2.12 -12.57
C PHE A 86 -15.48 -0.86 -13.41
N SER A 87 -15.79 -1.03 -14.69
CA SER A 87 -16.19 0.10 -15.53
C SER A 87 -17.46 0.72 -14.98
N ASN A 88 -17.43 2.03 -14.72
CA ASN A 88 -18.61 2.78 -14.31
C ASN A 88 -19.42 3.25 -15.53
N MET A 89 -20.66 3.68 -15.30
CA MET A 89 -21.53 4.13 -16.39
C MET A 89 -20.92 5.31 -17.18
N GLY A 90 -20.21 6.21 -16.49
CA GLY A 90 -19.49 7.31 -17.11
C GLY A 90 -18.38 6.84 -18.05
N GLU A 91 -17.76 5.68 -17.82
CA GLU A 91 -16.74 5.09 -18.69
C GLU A 91 -17.35 4.33 -19.87
N VAL A 92 -18.43 3.57 -19.63
CA VAL A 92 -19.10 2.78 -20.68
C VAL A 92 -19.78 3.67 -21.71
N PHE A 93 -20.36 4.81 -21.28
CA PHE A 93 -21.08 5.74 -22.15
C PHE A 93 -20.31 7.02 -22.49
N LYS A 94 -18.97 7.04 -22.34
CA LYS A 94 -18.05 8.06 -22.89
C LYS A 94 -18.05 8.09 -24.44
N GLY A 95 -19.12 7.63 -25.08
CA GLY A 95 -19.27 7.44 -26.51
C GLY A 95 -19.15 8.75 -27.26
N ASN A 96 -18.15 8.81 -28.15
CA ASN A 96 -17.74 9.91 -29.01
C ASN A 96 -18.78 10.25 -30.12
N GLY A 97 -20.06 10.20 -29.82
CA GLY A 97 -21.14 10.53 -30.74
C GLY A 97 -21.52 12.01 -30.62
N LEU A 98 -21.66 12.70 -31.76
CA LEU A 98 -22.08 14.11 -31.80
C LEU A 98 -23.53 14.32 -31.28
N VAL A 99 -24.30 13.25 -31.06
CA VAL A 99 -25.70 13.28 -30.60
C VAL A 99 -25.94 12.15 -29.58
N SER A 100 -26.53 12.48 -28.43
CA SER A 100 -26.93 11.51 -27.40
C SER A 100 -28.28 10.85 -27.76
N SER A 101 -28.39 9.53 -27.57
CA SER A 101 -29.67 8.84 -27.74
C SER A 101 -30.58 9.01 -26.52
N PRO A 102 -31.92 8.96 -26.65
CA PRO A 102 -32.83 9.01 -25.50
C PRO A 102 -32.56 7.94 -24.44
N VAL A 103 -32.10 6.76 -24.86
CA VAL A 103 -31.71 5.67 -23.94
C VAL A 103 -30.47 6.05 -23.15
N GLN A 104 -29.49 6.70 -23.78
CA GLN A 104 -28.25 7.15 -23.14
C GLN A 104 -28.51 8.29 -22.15
N GLU A 105 -29.30 9.29 -22.52
CA GLU A 105 -29.67 10.40 -21.64
C GLU A 105 -30.39 9.88 -20.38
N ARG A 106 -31.32 8.94 -20.57
CA ARG A 106 -32.02 8.28 -19.47
C ARG A 106 -31.07 7.48 -18.56
N ALA A 107 -30.13 6.73 -19.14
CA ALA A 107 -29.15 5.99 -18.36
C ALA A 107 -28.27 6.95 -17.53
N GLN A 108 -27.79 8.03 -18.14
CA GLN A 108 -27.02 9.08 -17.45
C GLN A 108 -27.82 9.74 -16.32
N MET A 109 -29.10 10.04 -16.53
CA MET A 109 -29.98 10.57 -15.48
C MET A 109 -30.11 9.60 -14.31
N ILE A 110 -30.36 8.32 -14.57
CA ILE A 110 -30.47 7.28 -13.52
C ILE A 110 -29.17 7.15 -12.73
N TYR A 111 -28.02 7.19 -13.42
CA TYR A 111 -26.72 7.15 -12.76
C TYR A 111 -26.46 8.39 -11.91
N ALA A 112 -26.74 9.58 -12.43
CA ALA A 112 -26.59 10.83 -11.68
C ALA A 112 -27.46 10.83 -10.41
N LEU A 113 -28.72 10.41 -10.51
CA LEU A 113 -29.60 10.26 -9.33
C LEU A 113 -29.04 9.24 -8.34
N SER A 114 -28.52 8.12 -8.83
CA SER A 114 -27.92 7.08 -7.99
C SER A 114 -26.70 7.60 -7.24
N GLU A 115 -25.82 8.37 -7.88
CA GLU A 115 -24.64 8.97 -7.25
C GLU A 115 -25.03 10.07 -6.25
N GLU A 116 -25.97 10.96 -6.60
CA GLU A 116 -26.41 12.04 -5.71
C GLU A 116 -27.05 11.50 -4.42
N LEU A 117 -27.89 10.46 -4.54
CA LEU A 117 -28.48 9.79 -3.39
C LEU A 117 -27.44 9.00 -2.59
N SER A 118 -26.49 8.34 -3.26
CA SER A 118 -25.37 7.67 -2.57
C SER A 118 -24.56 8.65 -1.75
N HIS A 119 -24.25 9.82 -2.32
CA HIS A 119 -23.54 10.89 -1.66
C HIS A 119 -24.35 11.43 -0.47
N SER A 120 -25.63 11.74 -0.66
CA SER A 120 -26.52 12.23 0.41
C SER A 120 -26.62 11.26 1.59
N VAL A 121 -26.82 9.96 1.32
CA VAL A 121 -26.87 8.94 2.38
C VAL A 121 -25.51 8.76 3.07
N SER A 122 -24.40 8.91 2.34
CA SER A 122 -23.06 8.82 2.92
C SER A 122 -22.69 9.98 3.84
N GLN A 123 -23.41 11.11 3.77
CA GLN A 123 -23.22 12.26 4.67
C GLN A 123 -23.90 12.08 6.03
N ILE A 124 -24.71 11.04 6.21
CA ILE A 124 -25.37 10.76 7.49
C ILE A 124 -24.32 10.27 8.49
N ASP A 125 -24.31 10.88 9.67
CA ASP A 125 -23.37 10.52 10.74
C ASP A 125 -23.46 9.02 11.08
N GLY A 126 -22.29 8.38 11.18
CA GLY A 126 -22.19 6.95 11.43
C GLY A 126 -22.36 6.06 10.19
N ILE A 127 -22.55 6.64 9.00
CA ILE A 127 -22.45 5.95 7.72
C ILE A 127 -21.06 6.17 7.12
N VAL A 128 -20.34 5.08 6.86
CA VAL A 128 -18.96 5.11 6.34
C VAL A 128 -18.93 5.07 4.81
N ALA A 129 -19.92 4.43 4.20
CA ALA A 129 -20.11 4.40 2.76
C ALA A 129 -21.55 4.03 2.42
N ALA A 130 -22.08 4.59 1.34
CA ALA A 130 -23.39 4.24 0.82
C ALA A 130 -23.35 4.05 -0.70
N ARG A 131 -24.14 3.12 -1.21
CA ARG A 131 -24.36 2.90 -2.64
C ARG A 131 -25.85 2.73 -2.87
N VAL A 132 -26.42 3.56 -3.72
CA VAL A 132 -27.83 3.54 -4.09
C VAL A 132 -27.93 3.13 -5.56
N HIS A 133 -28.83 2.19 -5.84
CA HIS A 133 -29.18 1.77 -7.19
C HIS A 133 -30.65 2.07 -7.41
N VAL A 134 -30.93 2.93 -8.39
CA VAL A 134 -32.28 3.38 -8.72
C VAL A 134 -32.78 2.68 -9.98
N VAL A 135 -34.04 2.25 -9.95
CA VAL A 135 -34.75 1.70 -11.11
C VAL A 135 -36.00 2.55 -11.33
N LEU A 136 -36.10 3.16 -12.52
CA LEU A 136 -37.24 3.98 -12.94
C LEU A 136 -38.08 3.27 -14.00
N PRO A 137 -39.43 3.34 -13.95
CA PRO A 137 -40.33 2.75 -14.94
C PRO A 137 -40.06 3.23 -16.35
N ASP A 138 -40.07 2.32 -17.33
CA ASP A 138 -40.00 2.68 -18.75
C ASP A 138 -41.14 3.65 -19.13
N ASN A 139 -40.81 4.68 -19.91
CA ASN A 139 -41.79 5.63 -20.44
C ASN A 139 -42.50 5.06 -21.70
N ASP A 140 -42.89 3.79 -21.67
CA ASP A 140 -43.59 3.15 -22.79
C ASP A 140 -45.10 3.35 -22.65
N LEU A 141 -45.64 4.28 -23.45
CA LEU A 141 -47.07 4.63 -23.47
C LEU A 141 -47.97 3.46 -23.91
N LEU A 142 -47.40 2.39 -24.48
CA LEU A 142 -48.12 1.20 -24.92
C LEU A 142 -48.19 0.12 -23.82
N LYS A 143 -47.39 0.24 -22.75
CA LYS A 143 -47.45 -0.69 -21.61
C LYS A 143 -48.68 -0.40 -20.76
N ARG A 144 -49.56 -1.40 -20.66
CA ARG A 144 -50.76 -1.38 -19.80
C ARG A 144 -50.47 -1.48 -18.30
N VAL A 145 -49.26 -1.92 -17.94
CA VAL A 145 -48.81 -2.08 -16.54
C VAL A 145 -47.51 -1.31 -16.37
N ILE A 146 -47.56 -0.28 -15.53
CA ILE A 146 -46.40 0.53 -15.15
C ILE A 146 -45.72 -0.18 -13.96
N SER A 147 -44.47 -0.62 -14.14
CA SER A 147 -43.68 -1.12 -13.01
C SER A 147 -43.38 0.02 -12.04
N PRO A 148 -43.59 -0.12 -10.73
CA PRO A 148 -43.26 0.97 -9.79
C PRO A 148 -41.76 1.23 -9.77
N SER A 149 -41.36 2.48 -9.48
CA SER A 149 -39.97 2.82 -9.19
C SER A 149 -39.49 2.01 -7.97
N SER A 150 -38.23 1.60 -7.97
CA SER A 150 -37.62 0.92 -6.83
C SER A 150 -36.18 1.37 -6.61
N ALA A 151 -35.70 1.22 -5.37
CA ALA A 151 -34.33 1.51 -5.02
C ALA A 151 -33.74 0.45 -4.09
N SER A 152 -32.47 0.11 -4.32
CA SER A 152 -31.67 -0.71 -3.42
C SER A 152 -30.55 0.13 -2.84
N VAL A 153 -30.45 0.16 -1.52
CA VAL A 153 -29.48 0.93 -0.76
C VAL A 153 -28.57 -0.03 -0.01
N LEU A 154 -27.29 -0.02 -0.34
CA LEU A 154 -26.25 -0.66 0.44
C LEU A 154 -25.61 0.40 1.34
N VAL A 155 -25.58 0.13 2.64
CA VAL A 155 -25.03 1.04 3.63
C VAL A 155 -23.99 0.31 4.45
N ARG A 156 -22.79 0.88 4.54
CA ARG A 156 -21.76 0.44 5.47
C ARG A 156 -21.70 1.43 6.63
N TYR A 157 -21.90 0.96 7.85
CA TYR A 157 -22.06 1.82 9.02
C TYR A 157 -21.03 1.53 10.12
N ASP A 158 -20.73 2.54 10.93
CA ASP A 158 -19.78 2.42 12.04
C ASP A 158 -20.31 1.52 13.16
N PRO A 159 -19.45 0.75 13.85
CA PRO A 159 -19.89 -0.20 14.87
C PRO A 159 -20.60 0.38 16.09
N GLY A 160 -20.44 1.68 16.35
CA GLY A 160 -21.11 2.41 17.43
C GLY A 160 -22.47 3.00 17.03
N THR A 161 -22.86 2.89 15.76
CA THR A 161 -24.08 3.50 15.24
C THR A 161 -25.28 2.56 15.42
N ASP A 162 -26.39 3.08 15.96
CA ASP A 162 -27.66 2.35 16.01
C ASP A 162 -28.36 2.42 14.64
N ILE A 163 -27.96 1.50 13.76
CA ILE A 163 -28.45 1.44 12.38
C ILE A 163 -29.96 1.24 12.28
N ASN A 164 -30.61 0.62 13.28
CA ASN A 164 -32.05 0.34 13.23
C ASN A 164 -32.88 1.63 13.26
N THR A 165 -32.35 2.68 13.90
CA THR A 165 -32.99 4.02 13.94
C THR A 165 -32.80 4.81 12.65
N LEU A 166 -31.70 4.54 11.92
CA LEU A 166 -31.35 5.23 10.68
C LEU A 166 -32.02 4.61 9.46
N ILE A 167 -32.26 3.30 9.43
CA ILE A 167 -32.88 2.62 8.28
C ILE A 167 -34.20 3.29 7.85
N PRO A 168 -35.16 3.60 8.74
CA PRO A 168 -36.39 4.28 8.34
C PRO A 168 -36.14 5.67 7.74
N GLN A 169 -35.18 6.43 8.29
CA GLN A 169 -34.83 7.77 7.81
C GLN A 169 -34.19 7.70 6.42
N ILE A 170 -33.29 6.74 6.20
CA ILE A 170 -32.66 6.47 4.90
C ILE A 170 -33.72 6.11 3.86
N LYS A 171 -34.68 5.24 4.21
CA LYS A 171 -35.80 4.89 3.33
C LYS A 171 -36.64 6.12 2.96
N THR A 172 -37.00 6.94 3.93
CA THR A 172 -37.77 8.17 3.69
C THR A 172 -37.01 9.16 2.82
N LEU A 173 -35.71 9.36 3.07
CA LEU A 173 -34.86 10.25 2.28
C LEU A 173 -34.81 9.79 0.81
N VAL A 174 -34.55 8.50 0.57
CA VAL A 174 -34.45 7.94 -0.79
C VAL A 174 -35.80 7.96 -1.50
N ALA A 175 -36.88 7.58 -0.81
CA ALA A 175 -38.24 7.61 -1.38
C ALA A 175 -38.65 9.02 -1.81
N ASN A 176 -38.37 10.03 -0.98
CA ASN A 176 -38.70 11.42 -1.30
C ASN A 176 -37.77 12.04 -2.37
N GLY A 177 -36.58 11.46 -2.57
CA GLY A 177 -35.63 11.90 -3.60
C GLY A 177 -35.99 11.44 -5.01
N ILE A 178 -36.94 10.51 -5.18
CA ILE A 178 -37.31 9.95 -6.48
C ILE A 178 -38.82 10.00 -6.67
N SER A 179 -39.25 10.66 -7.76
CA SER A 179 -40.65 10.74 -8.13
C SER A 179 -41.27 9.34 -8.32
N GLY A 180 -42.37 9.08 -7.60
CA GLY A 180 -43.12 7.83 -7.70
C GLY A 180 -42.49 6.64 -6.98
N LEU A 181 -41.41 6.83 -6.21
CA LEU A 181 -40.85 5.80 -5.34
C LEU A 181 -41.57 5.80 -3.98
N SER A 182 -42.18 4.67 -3.62
CA SER A 182 -42.78 4.49 -2.30
C SER A 182 -41.75 4.04 -1.28
N TYR A 183 -42.05 4.25 0.01
CA TYR A 183 -41.24 3.76 1.13
C TYR A 183 -40.98 2.25 1.05
N ASP A 184 -42.00 1.47 0.66
CA ASP A 184 -41.91 0.02 0.52
C ASP A 184 -41.09 -0.41 -0.71
N GLY A 185 -40.94 0.48 -1.70
CA GLY A 185 -40.08 0.27 -2.87
C GLY A 185 -38.58 0.45 -2.58
N VAL A 186 -38.21 0.81 -1.36
CA VAL A 186 -36.80 0.98 -0.93
C VAL A 186 -36.37 -0.21 -0.07
N SER A 187 -35.39 -0.97 -0.58
CA SER A 187 -34.69 -2.01 0.17
C SER A 187 -33.37 -1.46 0.71
N VAL A 188 -33.11 -1.67 2.00
CA VAL A 188 -31.86 -1.21 2.65
C VAL A 188 -31.14 -2.42 3.23
N THR A 189 -29.91 -2.63 2.76
CA THR A 189 -28.98 -3.64 3.28
C THR A 189 -27.89 -2.92 4.05
N ALA A 190 -27.83 -3.17 5.36
CA ALA A 190 -26.83 -2.56 6.23
C ALA A 190 -25.74 -3.57 6.58
N ILE A 191 -24.48 -3.18 6.36
CA ILE A 191 -23.29 -3.96 6.69
C ILE A 191 -22.48 -3.21 7.74
N LYS A 192 -22.21 -3.89 8.86
CA LYS A 192 -21.35 -3.34 9.90
C LYS A 192 -19.93 -3.21 9.36
N ALA A 193 -19.33 -2.03 9.47
CA ALA A 193 -17.94 -1.85 9.12
C ALA A 193 -17.07 -2.71 10.04
N ALA A 194 -16.20 -3.53 9.45
CA ALA A 194 -15.13 -4.15 10.23
C ALA A 194 -14.25 -3.02 10.77
N VAL A 195 -14.22 -2.83 12.09
CA VAL A 195 -13.11 -2.09 12.69
C VAL A 195 -11.88 -2.90 12.30
N ALA A 196 -10.97 -2.32 11.53
CA ALA A 196 -9.60 -2.77 11.54
C ALA A 196 -9.08 -2.46 12.94
N ILE A 197 -9.48 -3.27 13.93
CA ILE A 197 -8.78 -3.31 15.20
C ILE A 197 -7.39 -3.69 14.74
N SER A 198 -6.46 -2.75 14.89
CA SER A 198 -5.03 -3.00 14.88
C SER A 198 -4.77 -4.05 15.95
N GLN A 199 -5.08 -5.31 15.66
CA GLN A 199 -4.57 -6.45 16.38
C GLN A 199 -3.11 -6.51 15.99
N ASN A 200 -2.35 -5.67 16.67
CA ASN A 200 -0.92 -5.71 16.81
C ASN A 200 -0.23 -6.01 15.47
N PRO A 201 0.07 -5.00 14.61
CA PRO A 201 0.98 -5.25 13.48
C PRO A 201 2.18 -5.96 14.09
N ALA A 202 2.45 -7.20 13.68
CA ALA A 202 3.38 -8.10 14.34
C ALA A 202 4.56 -7.27 14.86
N GLN A 203 4.55 -6.97 16.17
CA GLN A 203 5.40 -5.90 16.67
C GLN A 203 6.81 -6.35 16.32
N PRO A 204 7.57 -5.56 15.55
CA PRO A 204 8.88 -5.98 15.11
C PRO A 204 9.64 -6.40 16.36
N ARG A 205 9.91 -7.71 16.48
CA ARG A 205 10.57 -8.24 17.67
C ARG A 205 11.98 -7.71 17.66
N LEU A 206 12.21 -6.74 18.55
CA LEU A 206 13.51 -6.13 18.72
C LEU A 206 14.35 -7.08 19.56
N VAL A 207 15.45 -7.53 18.97
CA VAL A 207 16.48 -8.33 19.62
C VAL A 207 17.69 -7.44 19.87
N ARG A 208 18.39 -7.70 20.97
CA ARG A 208 19.60 -6.94 21.31
C ARG A 208 20.80 -7.58 20.62
N PHE A 209 21.39 -6.89 19.65
CA PHE A 209 22.59 -7.30 18.93
C PHE A 209 23.72 -6.29 19.16
N LEU A 210 24.82 -6.71 19.79
CA LEU A 210 25.94 -5.83 20.20
C LEU A 210 25.52 -4.59 21.01
N GLY A 211 24.43 -4.69 21.78
CA GLY A 211 23.90 -3.56 22.57
C GLY A 211 23.00 -2.60 21.77
N LEU A 212 22.85 -2.81 20.47
CA LEU A 212 21.92 -2.10 19.60
C LEU A 212 20.60 -2.88 19.50
N TRP A 213 19.49 -2.16 19.38
CA TRP A 213 18.18 -2.75 19.10
C TRP A 213 18.06 -3.00 17.59
N LEU A 214 17.86 -4.26 17.21
CA LEU A 214 17.78 -4.69 15.81
C LEU A 214 16.52 -5.55 15.59
N LEU A 215 15.92 -5.48 14.40
CA LEU A 215 14.83 -6.39 14.01
C LEU A 215 15.34 -7.83 13.91
N GLU A 216 14.57 -8.78 14.44
CA GLU A 216 14.88 -10.22 14.44
C GLU A 216 15.16 -10.78 13.04
N ASP A 217 14.38 -10.37 12.03
CA ASP A 217 14.54 -10.82 10.64
C ASP A 217 15.92 -10.44 10.05
N ASN A 218 16.52 -9.35 10.54
CA ASN A 218 17.79 -8.84 10.04
C ASN A 218 19.00 -9.41 10.82
N LEU A 219 18.80 -10.29 11.80
CA LEU A 219 19.88 -10.93 12.57
C LEU A 219 20.93 -11.68 11.74
N PRO A 220 20.56 -12.57 10.79
CA PRO A 220 21.57 -13.32 10.03
C PRO A 220 22.41 -12.39 9.16
N GLN A 221 21.78 -11.40 8.55
CA GLN A 221 22.45 -10.41 7.71
C GLN A 221 23.35 -9.49 8.55
N ALA A 222 22.89 -9.04 9.72
CA ALA A 222 23.69 -8.26 10.65
C ALA A 222 24.89 -9.05 11.22
N ARG A 223 24.73 -10.34 11.51
CA ARG A 223 25.85 -11.22 11.91
C ARG A 223 26.91 -11.32 10.81
N LEU A 224 26.48 -11.53 9.57
CA LEU A 224 27.39 -11.58 8.42
C LEU A 224 28.09 -10.24 8.19
N MET A 225 27.34 -9.14 8.23
CA MET A 225 27.90 -7.79 8.05
C MET A 225 28.90 -7.45 9.14
N PHE A 226 28.54 -7.56 10.42
CA PHE A 226 29.46 -7.27 11.53
C PHE A 226 30.66 -8.23 11.54
N GLY A 227 30.47 -9.51 11.20
CA GLY A 227 31.55 -10.47 11.06
C GLY A 227 32.54 -10.07 9.96
N ALA A 228 32.03 -9.70 8.79
CA ALA A 228 32.85 -9.20 7.67
C ALA A 228 33.57 -7.90 8.05
N LEU A 229 32.88 -6.96 8.70
CA LEU A 229 33.42 -5.70 9.21
C LEU A 229 34.60 -5.92 10.17
N LEU A 230 34.44 -6.87 11.09
CA LEU A 230 35.44 -7.21 12.09
C LEU A 230 36.68 -7.84 11.43
N LEU A 231 36.50 -8.73 10.46
CA LEU A 231 37.60 -9.31 9.67
C LEU A 231 38.35 -8.23 8.88
N ILE A 232 37.64 -7.28 8.27
CA ILE A 232 38.22 -6.16 7.54
C ILE A 232 39.03 -5.26 8.48
N ALA A 233 38.49 -4.93 9.66
CA ALA A 233 39.15 -4.10 10.67
C ALA A 233 40.43 -4.77 11.22
N LEU A 234 40.37 -6.07 11.52
CA LEU A 234 41.55 -6.85 11.93
C LEU A 234 42.61 -6.90 10.82
N GLY A 235 42.19 -7.07 9.57
CA GLY A 235 43.09 -7.01 8.41
C GLY A 235 43.79 -5.65 8.28
N ALA A 236 43.06 -4.55 8.45
CA ALA A 236 43.61 -3.19 8.39
C ALA A 236 44.62 -2.93 9.53
N LEU A 237 44.30 -3.34 10.76
CA LEU A 237 45.20 -3.25 11.91
C LEU A 237 46.48 -4.08 11.69
N GLY A 238 46.36 -5.29 11.13
CA GLY A 238 47.50 -6.14 10.79
C GLY A 238 48.43 -5.48 9.76
N VAL A 239 47.88 -4.83 8.74
CA VAL A 239 48.67 -4.07 7.74
C VAL A 239 49.37 -2.86 8.38
N LEU A 240 48.68 -2.10 9.24
CA LEU A 240 49.26 -0.96 9.95
C LEU A 240 50.38 -1.38 10.91
N ALA A 241 50.18 -2.46 11.67
CA ALA A 241 51.19 -3.01 12.56
C ALA A 241 52.44 -3.45 11.79
N ARG A 242 52.25 -4.12 10.64
CA ARG A 242 53.35 -4.50 9.75
C ARG A 242 54.09 -3.28 9.19
N GLN A 243 53.36 -2.23 8.78
CA GLN A 243 53.98 -0.98 8.31
C GLN A 243 54.78 -0.28 9.41
N GLN A 244 54.25 -0.20 10.63
CA GLN A 244 54.96 0.40 11.76
C GLN A 244 56.21 -0.40 12.13
N TRP A 245 56.12 -1.73 12.11
CA TRP A 245 57.26 -2.61 12.38
C TRP A 245 58.38 -2.45 11.34
N VAL A 246 58.04 -2.44 10.04
CA VAL A 246 59.01 -2.20 8.95
C VAL A 246 59.65 -0.82 9.06
N ARG A 247 58.87 0.23 9.36
CA ARG A 247 59.41 1.59 9.57
C ARG A 247 60.40 1.63 10.75
N ARG A 248 60.05 1.01 11.88
CA ARG A 248 60.94 0.93 13.05
C ARG A 248 62.25 0.21 12.74
N GLN A 249 62.22 -0.89 11.99
CA GLN A 249 63.44 -1.61 11.58
C GLN A 249 64.31 -0.79 10.63
N SER A 250 63.71 -0.07 9.67
CA SER A 250 64.48 0.78 8.77
C SER A 250 65.20 1.92 9.49
N GLN A 251 64.58 2.56 10.48
CA GLN A 251 65.22 3.62 11.28
C GLN A 251 66.38 3.10 12.13
N ALA A 252 66.26 1.88 12.70
CA ALA A 252 67.33 1.28 13.49
C ALA A 252 68.60 0.94 12.66
N LEU A 253 68.44 0.62 11.37
CA LEU A 253 69.54 0.33 10.46
C LEU A 253 70.31 1.58 9.97
N TYR A 254 69.67 2.76 9.92
CA TYR A 254 70.35 4.01 9.55
C TYR A 254 71.22 4.57 10.68
N VAL A 255 70.79 4.44 11.94
CA VAL A 255 71.53 4.93 13.12
C VAL A 255 72.85 4.18 13.33
N LEU A 256 72.94 2.92 12.91
CA LEU A 256 74.19 2.13 12.98
C LEU A 256 75.19 2.48 11.88
N LYS A 257 74.78 3.17 10.81
CA LYS A 257 75.64 3.52 9.67
C LYS A 257 76.25 4.93 9.77
N GLU A 258 75.73 5.79 10.64
CA GLU A 258 76.32 7.10 10.96
C GLU A 258 77.26 7.04 12.18
N GLY A 259 77.41 5.86 12.81
CA GLY A 259 78.27 5.62 13.97
C GLY A 259 79.61 4.94 13.66
N GLU A 260 79.93 4.71 12.38
CA GLU A 260 81.26 4.26 11.91
C GLU A 260 82.01 5.38 11.18
#